data_AF-A0A955WCT8-F1
#
_entry.id   AF-A0A955WCT8-F1
#
_cell.length_a   1.000
_cell.length_b   1.000
_cell.length_c   1.000
_cell.angle_alpha   90.00
_cell.angle_beta   90.00
_cell.angle_gamma   90.00
#
_symmetry.space_group_name_H-M   'P 1'
#
loop_
_entity.id
_entity.type
_entity.pdbx_description
1 polymer ?
#
loop_
_entity_poly.entity_id
_entity_poly.type
_entity_poly.pdbx_seq_one_letter_code
_entity_poly.pdbx_strand_id
1 'polypeptide(L)'
;MVIAKRKLRVACMTLTRREVSKEACAESAQEALGCGDAIRWRSRCQQRARKRWAAPLFALLAHACAPVADDATLTVLATEPVEAAEHPADRALRVRFDRYLDPDVSGAVMVGLVSGDVGVGVDVAYDPVDRALVISPQFELRPGIGYVLTVARDGLRGFDGAVLESDLTLHFIAGLAVDPPVGAPAPVDFDDEVAPVLAARCGCHGPEPAAFPPLTPAGLINVESQRQPGRILVRPGRPLRSYLIQRVLVDYPGVRGQPKTLDDAERRLLIDWVSGLAQGP
;
A
#
# COMPACT_ATOMS: atom_id res chain seq x y z
N MET A 1 33.27 11.07 -24.25
CA MET A 1 32.11 11.25 -23.35
C MET A 1 32.10 12.63 -22.68
N VAL A 2 32.11 13.73 -23.45
CA VAL A 2 32.09 15.13 -22.92
C VAL A 2 31.21 16.09 -23.76
N ILE A 3 30.58 15.64 -24.86
CA ILE A 3 29.93 16.55 -25.83
C ILE A 3 28.39 16.62 -25.70
N ALA A 4 27.75 15.74 -24.92
CA ALA A 4 26.27 15.68 -24.86
C ALA A 4 25.62 16.62 -23.80
N LYS A 5 26.38 17.28 -22.91
CA LYS A 5 25.82 18.13 -21.83
C LYS A 5 25.59 19.60 -22.20
N ARG A 6 25.91 20.03 -23.42
CA ARG A 6 25.77 21.45 -23.85
C ARG A 6 24.47 21.79 -24.57
N LYS A 7 23.66 20.82 -24.99
CA LYS A 7 22.41 21.10 -25.75
C LYS A 7 21.16 21.32 -24.90
N LEU A 8 21.14 20.95 -23.61
CA LEU A 8 19.97 21.20 -22.75
C LEU A 8 19.95 22.57 -22.04
N ARG A 9 21.02 23.36 -22.13
CA ARG A 9 21.08 24.69 -21.49
C ARG A 9 20.57 25.84 -22.37
N VAL A 10 20.25 25.59 -23.64
CA VAL A 10 19.90 26.65 -24.59
C VAL A 10 18.38 26.77 -24.83
N ALA A 11 17.58 25.77 -24.49
CA ALA A 11 16.12 25.84 -24.70
C ALA A 11 15.34 26.62 -23.62
N CYS A 12 15.97 27.00 -22.49
CA CYS A 12 15.28 27.64 -21.37
C CYS A 12 15.58 29.16 -21.22
N MET A 13 16.42 29.74 -22.09
CA MET A 13 16.77 31.17 -22.03
C MET A 13 16.26 32.01 -23.19
N THR A 14 15.47 31.44 -24.11
CA THR A 14 14.93 32.13 -25.29
C THR A 14 13.40 32.04 -25.40
N LEU A 15 12.71 32.20 -24.27
CA LEU A 15 11.30 32.58 -24.25
C LEU A 15 11.16 33.95 -23.59
N THR A 16 11.68 34.95 -24.29
CA THR A 16 11.31 36.36 -24.09
C THR A 16 9.93 36.61 -24.70
N ARG A 17 9.00 37.11 -23.88
CA ARG A 17 7.79 37.87 -24.27
C ARG A 17 7.08 37.37 -25.53
N ARG A 18 6.30 36.29 -25.40
CA ARG A 18 5.04 36.13 -26.13
C ARG A 18 4.10 35.32 -25.25
N GLU A 19 2.84 35.73 -25.23
CA GLU A 19 1.75 35.15 -24.45
C GLU A 19 1.63 33.66 -24.77
N VAL A 20 2.25 32.83 -23.94
CA VAL A 20 1.91 31.42 -23.87
C VAL A 20 0.62 31.37 -23.07
N SER A 21 -0.48 31.01 -23.73
CA SER A 21 -1.77 30.86 -23.06
C SER A 21 -1.63 29.89 -21.88
N LYS A 22 -2.33 30.20 -20.78
CA LYS A 22 -2.28 29.42 -19.54
C LYS A 22 -2.62 27.94 -19.73
N GLU A 23 -3.32 27.61 -20.81
CA GLU A 23 -3.75 26.25 -21.16
C GLU A 23 -2.58 25.36 -21.60
N ALA A 24 -1.62 25.87 -22.38
CA ALA A 24 -0.51 25.06 -22.91
C ALA A 24 0.50 24.60 -21.83
N CYS A 25 0.58 25.30 -20.70
CA CYS A 25 1.42 24.91 -19.55
C CYS A 25 0.74 23.88 -18.63
N ALA A 26 -0.59 23.82 -18.60
CA ALA A 26 -1.32 22.87 -17.78
C ALA A 26 -1.31 21.47 -18.41
N GLU A 27 -1.44 21.40 -19.73
CA GLU A 27 -1.53 20.15 -20.50
C GLU A 27 -0.20 19.37 -20.51
N SER A 28 0.94 20.07 -20.64
CA SER A 28 2.28 19.45 -20.61
C SER A 28 2.72 18.94 -19.22
N ALA A 29 2.07 19.37 -18.14
CA ALA A 29 2.37 18.91 -16.78
C ALA A 29 1.63 17.62 -16.40
N GLN A 30 0.51 17.32 -17.04
CA GLN A 30 -0.28 16.11 -16.80
C GLN A 30 0.35 14.85 -17.41
N GLU A 31 1.05 14.94 -18.54
CA GLU A 31 1.68 13.76 -19.17
C GLU A 31 3.03 13.34 -18.54
N ALA A 32 3.72 14.23 -17.82
CA ALA A 32 5.11 14.01 -17.41
C ALA A 32 5.30 13.56 -15.95
N LEU A 33 4.29 13.66 -15.09
CA LEU A 33 4.42 13.42 -13.66
C LEU A 33 3.39 12.41 -13.17
N GLY A 34 3.85 11.20 -12.85
CA GLY A 34 3.07 10.26 -12.05
C GLY A 34 2.68 10.93 -10.72
N CYS A 35 1.44 10.72 -10.28
CA CYS A 35 0.73 11.46 -9.24
C CYS A 35 1.52 11.68 -7.91
N GLY A 36 2.53 10.86 -7.61
CA GLY A 36 3.41 11.02 -6.46
C GLY A 36 4.39 12.20 -6.52
N ASP A 37 4.81 12.65 -7.71
CA ASP A 37 5.80 13.73 -7.86
C ASP A 37 5.17 15.14 -7.78
N ALA A 38 3.86 15.25 -8.01
CA ALA A 38 3.12 16.51 -7.92
C ALA A 38 3.14 17.11 -6.50
N ILE A 39 3.11 16.27 -5.46
CA ILE A 39 3.16 16.70 -4.05
C ILE A 39 4.53 17.29 -3.71
N ARG A 40 5.61 16.70 -4.22
CA ARG A 40 6.99 17.12 -3.92
C ARG A 40 7.42 18.38 -4.70
N TRP A 41 6.78 18.66 -5.83
CA TRP A 41 6.97 19.90 -6.59
C TRP A 41 6.34 21.11 -5.88
N ARG A 42 5.18 20.94 -5.21
CA ARG A 42 4.50 22.01 -4.45
C ARG A 42 5.39 22.65 -3.39
N SER A 43 6.15 21.87 -2.62
CA SER A 43 6.97 22.40 -1.51
C SER A 43 8.12 23.30 -2.00
N ARG A 44 8.71 22.98 -3.16
CA ARG A 44 9.80 23.78 -3.75
C ARG A 44 9.30 25.06 -4.40
N CYS A 45 8.12 25.03 -5.02
CA CYS A 45 7.49 26.23 -5.60
C CYS A 45 7.00 27.21 -4.51
N GLN A 46 6.38 26.72 -3.43
CA GLN A 46 6.00 27.58 -2.29
C GLN A 46 7.21 28.21 -1.58
N GLN A 47 8.32 27.47 -1.43
CA GLN A 47 9.53 28.02 -0.78
C GLN A 47 10.25 29.08 -1.62
N ARG A 48 10.22 29.00 -2.96
CA ARG A 48 10.82 30.02 -3.83
C ARG A 48 9.95 31.27 -3.99
N ALA A 49 8.62 31.13 -3.98
CA ALA A 49 7.69 32.26 -4.05
C ALA A 49 7.77 33.20 -2.83
N ARG A 50 8.13 32.67 -1.65
CA ARG A 50 8.23 33.46 -0.39
C ARG A 50 9.39 34.45 -0.33
N LYS A 51 10.42 34.33 -1.18
CA LYS A 51 11.67 35.09 -0.99
C LYS A 51 11.81 36.39 -1.77
N ARG A 52 10.90 36.79 -2.68
CA ARG A 52 11.18 37.96 -3.54
C ARG A 52 10.05 38.93 -3.91
N TRP A 53 8.77 38.71 -3.64
CA TRP A 53 7.73 39.61 -4.17
C TRP A 53 6.60 39.91 -3.18
N ALA A 54 6.20 41.18 -3.13
CA ALA A 54 5.16 41.74 -2.28
C ALA A 54 3.79 41.05 -2.49
N ALA A 55 3.10 40.77 -1.38
CA ALA A 55 1.69 40.39 -1.32
C ALA A 55 0.83 41.56 -1.84
N PRO A 56 -0.07 41.36 -2.83
CA PRO A 56 -1.38 40.77 -2.52
C PRO A 56 -2.01 39.86 -3.61
N LEU A 57 -1.29 39.41 -4.65
CA LEU A 57 -1.89 38.74 -5.82
C LEU A 57 -1.92 37.20 -5.82
N PHE A 58 -1.53 36.52 -4.73
CA PHE A 58 -1.35 35.06 -4.71
C PHE A 58 -2.53 34.23 -4.20
N ALA A 59 -3.64 34.85 -3.76
CA ALA A 59 -4.79 34.12 -3.22
C ALA A 59 -5.64 33.39 -4.29
N LEU A 60 -5.51 33.74 -5.57
CA LEU A 60 -6.36 33.23 -6.66
C LEU A 60 -5.79 32.02 -7.42
N LEU A 61 -4.56 31.57 -7.16
CA LEU A 61 -3.91 30.47 -7.91
C LEU A 61 -3.73 29.16 -7.13
N ALA A 62 -4.15 29.09 -5.86
CA ALA A 62 -3.99 27.90 -5.04
C ALA A 62 -5.11 26.84 -5.18
N HIS A 63 -6.19 27.14 -5.92
CA HIS A 63 -7.39 26.29 -5.98
C HIS A 63 -7.44 25.27 -7.14
N ALA A 64 -6.46 25.26 -8.06
CA ALA A 64 -6.62 24.55 -9.34
C ALA A 64 -6.04 23.11 -9.41
N CYS A 65 -5.59 22.52 -8.31
CA CYS A 65 -5.20 21.11 -8.29
C CYS A 65 -5.74 20.43 -7.02
N ALA A 66 -7.05 20.49 -6.81
CA ALA A 66 -7.66 19.36 -6.11
C ALA A 66 -7.56 18.17 -7.08
N PRO A 67 -6.99 17.01 -6.70
CA PRO A 67 -7.14 15.82 -7.50
C PRO A 67 -8.65 15.61 -7.70
N VAL A 68 -9.09 15.43 -8.94
CA VAL A 68 -10.44 14.94 -9.21
C VAL A 68 -10.51 13.60 -8.49
N ALA A 69 -11.29 13.53 -7.41
CA ALA A 69 -11.61 12.26 -6.80
C ALA A 69 -12.42 11.54 -7.87
N ASP A 70 -11.81 10.56 -8.53
CA ASP A 70 -12.60 9.59 -9.29
C ASP A 70 -13.59 8.98 -8.27
N ASP A 71 -14.87 8.93 -8.63
CA ASP A 71 -15.94 8.26 -7.87
C ASP A 71 -15.76 6.72 -7.92
N ALA A 72 -14.51 6.26 -7.86
CA ALA A 72 -14.16 4.86 -7.86
C ALA A 72 -14.64 4.22 -6.54
N THR A 73 -15.42 3.15 -6.66
CA THR A 73 -15.93 2.39 -5.53
C THR A 73 -15.01 1.23 -5.21
N LEU A 74 -14.64 1.08 -3.93
CA LEU A 74 -13.99 -0.10 -3.38
C LEU A 74 -15.05 -1.21 -3.22
N THR A 75 -14.93 -2.29 -4.00
CA THR A 75 -15.95 -3.34 -4.04
C THR A 75 -15.56 -4.51 -3.15
N VAL A 76 -16.50 -4.99 -2.33
CA VAL A 76 -16.34 -6.22 -1.55
C VAL A 76 -16.62 -7.42 -2.46
N LEU A 77 -15.63 -8.27 -2.66
CA LEU A 77 -15.73 -9.48 -3.50
C LEU A 77 -16.25 -10.69 -2.74
N ALA A 78 -15.90 -10.81 -1.46
CA ALA A 78 -16.29 -11.94 -0.61
C ALA A 78 -16.15 -11.58 0.86
N THR A 79 -16.95 -12.23 1.69
CA THR A 79 -16.89 -12.12 3.15
C THR A 79 -16.88 -13.50 3.77
N GLU A 80 -16.15 -13.63 4.87
CA GLU A 80 -16.16 -14.80 5.72
C GLU A 80 -16.33 -14.28 7.16
N PRO A 81 -17.49 -14.48 7.79
CA PRO A 81 -18.62 -15.26 7.30
C PRO A 81 -19.39 -14.60 6.15
N VAL A 82 -20.17 -15.44 5.47
CA VAL A 82 -21.25 -15.00 4.60
C VAL A 82 -22.40 -14.48 5.47
N GLU A 83 -23.15 -13.51 4.97
CA GLU A 83 -24.31 -12.93 5.67
C GLU A 83 -25.27 -14.02 6.17
N ALA A 84 -25.66 -13.90 7.45
CA ALA A 84 -26.52 -14.80 8.20
C ALA A 84 -26.04 -16.26 8.29
N ALA A 85 -24.76 -16.54 8.00
CA ALA A 85 -24.19 -17.88 8.14
C ALA A 85 -23.66 -18.18 9.55
N GLU A 86 -23.42 -19.46 9.84
CA GLU A 86 -22.66 -19.89 11.00
C GLU A 86 -21.15 -19.77 10.71
N HIS A 87 -20.36 -19.29 11.67
CA HIS A 87 -18.91 -19.11 11.56
C HIS A 87 -18.18 -19.71 12.77
N PRO A 88 -17.12 -20.51 12.58
CA PRO A 88 -16.40 -21.08 13.72
C PRO A 88 -15.88 -20.00 14.68
N ALA A 89 -16.08 -20.22 15.99
CA ALA A 89 -15.83 -19.22 17.02
C ALA A 89 -14.35 -18.80 17.20
N ASP A 90 -13.43 -19.63 16.72
CA ASP A 90 -11.97 -19.52 16.81
C ASP A 90 -11.32 -19.03 15.51
N ARG A 91 -12.10 -18.78 14.45
CA ARG A 91 -11.58 -18.38 13.14
C ARG A 91 -11.70 -16.87 12.93
N ALA A 92 -10.63 -16.28 12.39
CA ALA A 92 -10.65 -14.88 11.96
C ALA A 92 -11.72 -14.64 10.90
N LEU A 93 -12.33 -13.46 10.93
CA LEU A 93 -13.24 -12.97 9.91
C LEU A 93 -12.43 -12.38 8.76
N ARG A 94 -12.94 -12.45 7.53
CA ARG A 94 -12.28 -11.94 6.34
C ARG A 94 -13.21 -11.12 5.47
N VAL A 95 -12.70 -10.02 4.93
CA VAL A 95 -13.39 -9.20 3.93
C VAL A 95 -12.44 -8.98 2.76
N ARG A 96 -12.76 -9.55 1.59
CA ARG A 96 -11.94 -9.47 0.38
C ARG A 96 -12.41 -8.35 -0.53
N PHE A 97 -11.47 -7.62 -1.12
CA PHE A 97 -11.73 -6.49 -2.01
C PHE A 97 -11.24 -6.74 -3.43
N ASP A 98 -11.79 -5.98 -4.37
CA ASP A 98 -11.41 -6.02 -5.79
C ASP A 98 -10.02 -5.44 -6.07
N ARG A 99 -9.55 -4.56 -5.18
CA ARG A 99 -8.29 -3.81 -5.32
C ARG A 99 -7.48 -3.80 -4.03
N TYR A 100 -6.24 -3.35 -4.15
CA TYR A 100 -5.36 -3.15 -3.00
C TYR A 100 -5.85 -2.00 -2.13
N LEU A 101 -5.84 -2.17 -0.81
CA LEU A 101 -6.05 -1.09 0.15
C LEU A 101 -4.83 -0.17 0.24
N ASP A 102 -5.06 1.09 0.62
CA ASP A 102 -4.00 2.04 0.91
C ASP A 102 -3.20 1.57 2.15
N PRO A 103 -1.87 1.42 2.06
CA PRO A 103 -1.06 0.96 3.18
C PRO A 103 -0.94 1.93 4.36
N ASP A 104 -1.44 3.16 4.26
CA ASP A 104 -1.55 4.07 5.42
C ASP A 104 -2.87 3.89 6.19
N VAL A 105 -3.79 3.04 5.74
CA VAL A 105 -5.03 2.73 6.46
C VAL A 105 -4.70 1.95 7.73
N SER A 106 -4.75 2.63 8.87
CA SER A 106 -4.68 1.99 10.19
C SER A 106 -6.04 1.37 10.52
N GLY A 107 -6.18 0.06 10.28
CA GLY A 107 -7.48 -0.65 10.34
C GLY A 107 -8.20 -0.63 11.69
N ALA A 108 -7.52 -0.34 12.81
CA ALA A 108 -8.08 -0.51 14.14
C ALA A 108 -9.24 0.45 14.50
N VAL A 109 -9.33 1.63 13.88
CA VAL A 109 -10.36 2.62 14.28
C VAL A 109 -11.71 2.33 13.62
N MET A 110 -11.77 1.49 12.58
CA MET A 110 -12.87 1.54 11.60
C MET A 110 -13.58 0.19 11.39
N VAL A 111 -13.23 -0.80 12.21
CA VAL A 111 -13.88 -2.10 12.29
C VAL A 111 -14.48 -2.27 13.68
N GLY A 112 -15.77 -2.59 13.74
CA GLY A 112 -16.47 -2.92 14.99
C GLY A 112 -17.04 -4.33 14.94
N LEU A 113 -17.00 -5.02 16.06
CA LEU A 113 -17.68 -6.30 16.24
C LEU A 113 -18.51 -6.23 17.51
N VAL A 114 -19.81 -6.53 17.43
CA VAL A 114 -20.74 -6.45 18.56
C VAL A 114 -21.64 -7.68 18.66
N SER A 115 -22.13 -7.96 19.86
CA SER A 115 -23.21 -8.92 20.13
C SER A 115 -24.25 -8.22 21.00
N GLY A 116 -25.37 -7.80 20.41
CA GLY A 116 -26.30 -6.89 21.08
C GLY A 116 -25.61 -5.57 21.40
N ASP A 117 -25.64 -5.15 22.67
CA ASP A 117 -25.01 -3.91 23.14
C ASP A 117 -23.55 -4.09 23.61
N VAL A 118 -23.00 -5.30 23.49
CA VAL A 118 -21.65 -5.63 23.97
C VAL A 118 -20.65 -5.60 22.81
N GLY A 119 -19.64 -4.74 22.92
CA GLY A 119 -18.51 -4.70 21.99
C GLY A 119 -17.51 -5.83 22.22
N VAL A 120 -16.96 -6.37 21.14
CA VAL A 120 -15.90 -7.37 21.12
C VAL A 120 -14.63 -6.71 20.58
N GLY A 121 -13.53 -6.80 21.34
CA GLY A 121 -12.23 -6.35 20.87
C GLY A 121 -11.75 -7.16 19.67
N VAL A 122 -11.22 -6.50 18.64
CA VAL A 122 -10.67 -7.14 17.44
C VAL A 122 -9.30 -6.57 17.11
N ASP A 123 -8.42 -7.45 16.63
CA ASP A 123 -7.19 -7.07 15.95
C ASP A 123 -7.43 -7.10 14.44
N VAL A 124 -6.90 -6.10 13.74
CA VAL A 124 -7.12 -5.93 12.30
C VAL A 124 -5.79 -5.97 11.57
N ALA A 125 -5.66 -6.91 10.65
CA ALA A 125 -4.53 -7.05 9.74
C ALA A 125 -5.02 -7.02 8.28
N TYR A 126 -4.10 -6.84 7.34
CA TYR A 126 -4.40 -6.88 5.91
C TYR A 126 -3.48 -7.89 5.21
N ASP A 127 -4.08 -8.88 4.55
CA ASP A 127 -3.40 -9.82 3.66
C ASP A 127 -3.42 -9.25 2.22
N PRO A 128 -2.28 -8.77 1.70
CA PRO A 128 -2.23 -8.22 0.36
C PRO A 128 -2.17 -9.29 -0.73
N VAL A 129 -1.93 -10.57 -0.40
CA VAL A 129 -1.97 -11.65 -1.39
C VAL A 129 -3.42 -11.88 -1.83
N ASP A 130 -4.32 -12.00 -0.87
CA ASP A 130 -5.75 -12.18 -1.12
C ASP A 130 -6.51 -10.87 -1.29
N ARG A 131 -5.88 -9.72 -1.00
CA ARG A 131 -6.52 -8.40 -0.89
C ARG A 131 -7.66 -8.42 0.13
N ALA A 132 -7.37 -8.99 1.30
CA ALA A 132 -8.36 -9.24 2.34
C ALA A 132 -7.99 -8.55 3.66
N LEU A 133 -8.98 -7.90 4.27
CA LEU A 133 -8.91 -7.54 5.68
C LEU A 133 -9.10 -8.81 6.50
N VAL A 134 -8.22 -9.04 7.48
CA VAL A 134 -8.28 -10.16 8.41
C VAL A 134 -8.59 -9.58 9.79
N ILE A 135 -9.74 -9.94 10.34
CA ILE A 135 -10.25 -9.42 11.61
C ILE A 135 -10.24 -10.58 12.61
N SER A 136 -9.36 -10.51 13.59
CA SER A 136 -9.21 -11.54 14.62
C SER A 136 -9.85 -11.06 15.93
N PRO A 137 -10.93 -11.68 16.41
CA PRO A 137 -11.43 -11.42 17.76
C PRO A 137 -10.33 -11.67 18.80
N GLN A 138 -10.19 -10.77 19.77
CA GLN A 138 -9.20 -10.90 20.86
C GLN A 138 -9.54 -12.03 21.84
N PHE A 139 -10.78 -12.49 21.80
CA PHE A 139 -11.28 -13.63 22.57
C PHE A 139 -12.13 -14.51 21.66
N GLU A 140 -12.15 -15.81 21.94
CA GLU A 140 -13.04 -16.76 21.28
C GLU A 140 -14.49 -16.29 21.37
N LEU A 141 -15.19 -16.32 20.23
CA LEU A 141 -16.61 -15.95 20.19
C LEU A 141 -17.44 -17.02 20.93
N ARG A 142 -18.60 -16.65 21.46
CA ARG A 142 -19.44 -17.60 22.20
C ARG A 142 -20.33 -18.37 21.22
N PRO A 143 -20.25 -19.71 21.19
CA PRO A 143 -21.09 -20.51 20.29
C PRO A 143 -22.59 -20.27 20.53
N GLY A 144 -23.36 -20.23 19.44
CA GLY A 144 -24.80 -19.98 19.44
C GLY A 144 -25.21 -18.50 19.62
N ILE A 145 -24.25 -17.58 19.73
CA ILE A 145 -24.52 -16.14 19.86
C ILE A 145 -24.41 -15.45 18.49
N GLY A 146 -25.34 -14.52 18.24
CA GLY A 146 -25.35 -13.66 17.05
C GLY A 146 -24.40 -12.47 17.19
N TYR A 147 -23.63 -12.20 16.14
CA TYR A 147 -22.68 -11.10 16.06
C TYR A 147 -22.95 -10.22 14.85
N VAL A 148 -22.56 -8.95 14.96
CA VAL A 148 -22.60 -7.97 13.88
C VAL A 148 -21.20 -7.39 13.69
N LEU A 149 -20.60 -7.66 12.53
CA LEU A 149 -19.37 -7.04 12.07
C LEU A 149 -19.72 -5.80 11.24
N THR A 150 -19.14 -4.65 11.59
CA THR A 150 -19.27 -3.41 10.84
C THR A 150 -17.92 -2.92 10.37
N VAL A 151 -17.80 -2.59 9.08
CA VAL A 151 -16.66 -1.88 8.51
C VAL A 151 -17.15 -0.54 7.97
N ALA A 152 -16.69 0.55 8.56
CA ALA A 152 -17.16 1.89 8.21
C ALA A 152 -16.75 2.26 6.78
N ARG A 153 -17.62 2.99 6.09
CA ARG A 153 -17.44 3.41 4.69
C ARG A 153 -16.16 4.21 4.48
N ASP A 154 -16.00 5.25 5.30
CA ASP A 154 -14.82 6.11 5.31
C ASP A 154 -13.61 5.45 5.98
N GLY A 155 -13.85 4.23 6.48
CA GLY A 155 -12.95 3.29 7.14
C GLY A 155 -11.77 2.82 6.33
N LEU A 156 -12.04 2.57 5.06
CA LEU A 156 -11.11 1.92 4.16
C LEU A 156 -11.01 2.75 2.90
N ARG A 157 -9.79 2.84 2.39
CA ARG A 157 -9.52 3.42 1.08
C ARG A 157 -8.72 2.42 0.27
N GLY A 158 -9.11 2.26 -0.99
CA GLY A 158 -8.27 1.66 -2.01
C GLY A 158 -7.00 2.48 -2.20
N PHE A 159 -5.96 1.86 -2.73
CA PHE A 159 -4.70 2.52 -3.06
C PHE A 159 -4.87 3.67 -4.07
N ASP A 160 -5.93 3.59 -4.89
CA ASP A 160 -6.36 4.59 -5.88
C ASP A 160 -7.29 5.67 -5.29
N GLY A 161 -7.56 5.63 -3.98
CA GLY A 161 -8.46 6.54 -3.29
C GLY A 161 -9.93 6.10 -3.26
N ALA A 162 -10.25 4.97 -3.89
CA ALA A 162 -11.60 4.42 -3.90
C ALA A 162 -12.13 4.17 -2.48
N VAL A 163 -13.42 4.39 -2.25
CA VAL A 163 -14.08 4.20 -0.95
C VAL A 163 -15.20 3.17 -1.06
N LEU A 164 -15.60 2.57 0.06
CA LEU A 164 -16.81 1.74 0.07
C LEU A 164 -18.03 2.57 -0.36
N GLU A 165 -19.02 1.90 -0.95
CA GLU A 165 -20.29 2.55 -1.33
C GLU A 165 -21.10 2.95 -0.09
N SER A 166 -21.14 2.07 0.91
CA SER A 166 -21.78 2.24 2.20
C SER A 166 -20.96 1.56 3.30
N ASP A 167 -21.40 1.69 4.55
CA ASP A 167 -20.90 0.81 5.61
C ASP A 167 -21.19 -0.65 5.22
N LEU A 168 -20.23 -1.53 5.46
CA LEU A 168 -20.44 -2.97 5.37
C LEU A 168 -20.92 -3.45 6.74
N THR A 169 -22.10 -4.08 6.77
CA THR A 169 -22.64 -4.72 7.97
C THR A 169 -22.88 -6.18 7.67
N LEU A 170 -22.33 -7.06 8.50
CA LEU A 170 -22.44 -8.51 8.36
C LEU A 170 -22.99 -9.11 9.65
N HIS A 171 -24.10 -9.83 9.54
CA HIS A 171 -24.67 -10.59 10.64
C HIS A 171 -24.26 -12.06 10.52
N PHE A 172 -23.90 -12.69 11.64
CA PHE A 172 -23.59 -14.12 11.66
C PHE A 172 -23.81 -14.72 13.04
N ILE A 173 -23.84 -16.05 13.13
CA ILE A 173 -23.89 -16.78 14.40
C ILE A 173 -22.54 -17.46 14.60
N ALA A 174 -21.94 -17.33 15.78
CA ALA A 174 -20.74 -18.10 16.08
C ALA A 174 -21.09 -19.57 16.30
N GLY A 175 -20.42 -20.47 15.58
CA GLY A 175 -20.48 -21.91 15.75
C GLY A 175 -19.53 -22.41 16.83
N LEU A 176 -19.29 -23.72 16.84
CA LEU A 176 -18.25 -24.30 17.69
C LEU A 176 -16.85 -23.98 17.14
N ALA A 177 -15.87 -23.83 18.02
CA ALA A 177 -14.47 -23.83 17.62
C ALA A 177 -14.11 -25.16 16.96
N VAL A 178 -13.38 -25.10 15.85
CA VAL A 178 -13.04 -26.28 15.04
C VAL A 178 -11.59 -26.71 15.24
N ASP A 179 -10.72 -25.82 15.73
CA ASP A 179 -9.30 -26.08 15.91
C ASP A 179 -8.81 -25.61 17.28
N PRO A 180 -7.73 -26.22 17.80
CA PRO A 180 -7.02 -25.63 18.93
C PRO A 180 -6.43 -24.28 18.51
N PRO A 181 -6.33 -23.30 19.43
CA PRO A 181 -5.71 -22.02 19.14
C PRO A 181 -4.29 -22.26 18.60
N VAL A 182 -4.05 -21.81 17.37
CA VAL A 182 -2.72 -21.85 16.77
C VAL A 182 -1.87 -20.82 17.48
N GLY A 183 -0.77 -21.25 18.08
CA GLY A 183 0.19 -20.35 18.70
C GLY A 183 0.71 -19.31 17.69
N ALA A 184 1.26 -18.20 18.18
CA ALA A 184 1.89 -17.22 17.30
C ALA A 184 2.93 -17.91 16.40
N PRO A 185 2.94 -17.65 15.09
CA PRO A 185 3.91 -18.25 14.19
C PRO A 185 5.34 -17.87 14.63
N ALA A 186 6.28 -18.80 14.42
CA ALA A 186 7.69 -18.52 14.66
C ALA A 186 8.15 -17.39 13.71
N PRO A 187 9.11 -16.53 14.13
CA PRO A 187 9.71 -15.56 13.23
C PRO A 187 10.32 -16.25 12.00
N VAL A 188 10.08 -15.69 10.81
CA VAL A 188 10.63 -16.21 9.56
C VAL A 188 12.13 -15.95 9.49
N ASP A 189 12.92 -17.00 9.27
CA ASP A 189 14.37 -16.90 9.10
C ASP A 189 14.74 -16.47 7.68
N PHE A 190 15.64 -15.50 7.55
CA PHE A 190 16.00 -15.01 6.23
C PHE A 190 16.85 -16.01 5.44
N ASP A 191 17.88 -16.57 6.07
CA ASP A 191 18.88 -17.37 5.37
C ASP A 191 18.31 -18.73 4.96
N ASP A 192 17.48 -19.32 5.83
CA ASP A 192 16.90 -20.64 5.60
C ASP A 192 15.62 -20.61 4.76
N GLU A 193 14.78 -19.57 4.88
CA GLU A 193 13.46 -19.56 4.24
C GLU A 193 13.36 -18.53 3.10
N VAL A 194 13.83 -17.30 3.31
CA VAL A 194 13.65 -16.19 2.34
C VAL A 194 14.68 -16.20 1.23
N ALA A 195 15.96 -16.39 1.57
CA ALA A 195 17.07 -16.34 0.62
C ALA A 195 16.92 -17.37 -0.51
N PRO A 196 16.49 -18.63 -0.27
CA PRO A 196 16.23 -19.60 -1.34
C PRO A 196 15.15 -19.13 -2.33
N VAL A 197 14.04 -18.55 -1.83
CA VAL A 197 12.97 -18.01 -2.68
C VAL A 197 13.51 -16.86 -3.54
N LEU A 198 14.26 -15.94 -2.94
CA LEU A 198 14.85 -14.82 -3.68
C LEU A 198 15.87 -15.30 -4.73
N ALA A 199 16.73 -16.26 -4.39
CA ALA A 199 17.70 -16.83 -5.33
C ALA A 199 17.00 -17.51 -6.53
N ALA A 200 15.94 -18.28 -6.29
CA ALA A 200 15.18 -18.97 -7.32
C ALA A 200 14.42 -18.02 -8.25
N ARG A 201 13.83 -16.94 -7.71
CA ARG A 201 12.91 -16.05 -8.46
C ARG A 201 13.57 -14.76 -8.98
N CYS A 202 14.73 -14.41 -8.45
CA CYS A 202 15.43 -13.14 -8.73
C CYS A 202 16.84 -13.34 -9.30
N GLY A 203 17.01 -14.25 -10.26
CA GLY A 203 18.31 -14.56 -10.91
C GLY A 203 19.03 -13.43 -11.65
N CYS A 204 18.56 -12.18 -11.57
CA CYS A 204 19.34 -11.01 -11.99
C CYS A 204 20.36 -10.57 -10.91
N HIS A 205 20.27 -11.14 -9.70
CA HIS A 205 21.12 -10.89 -8.55
C HIS A 205 22.02 -12.11 -8.30
N GLY A 206 23.26 -11.89 -7.84
CA GLY A 206 24.19 -12.99 -7.57
C GLY A 206 25.65 -12.55 -7.49
N PRO A 207 26.60 -13.51 -7.34
CA PRO A 207 28.03 -13.23 -7.47
C PRO A 207 28.37 -12.80 -8.91
N GLU A 208 29.46 -12.05 -9.07
CA GLU A 208 29.82 -11.53 -10.39
C GLU A 208 30.03 -12.63 -11.45
N PRO A 209 29.60 -12.38 -12.70
CA PRO A 209 29.06 -11.10 -13.21
C PRO A 209 27.52 -11.04 -13.13
N ALA A 210 26.96 -10.50 -12.05
CA ALA A 210 25.54 -10.24 -11.92
C ALA A 210 25.21 -8.79 -12.30
N ALA A 211 24.03 -8.58 -12.90
CA ALA A 211 23.56 -7.25 -13.28
C ALA A 211 23.20 -6.39 -12.05
N PHE A 212 22.94 -7.02 -10.90
CA PHE A 212 22.54 -6.35 -9.66
C PHE A 212 23.23 -6.97 -8.43
N PRO A 213 23.39 -6.18 -7.34
CA PRO A 213 23.98 -6.64 -6.08
C PRO A 213 23.27 -7.87 -5.49
N PRO A 214 23.95 -8.66 -4.63
CA PRO A 214 23.33 -9.80 -3.97
C PRO A 214 22.17 -9.38 -3.06
N LEU A 215 21.15 -10.24 -2.95
CA LEU A 215 19.95 -10.02 -2.14
C LEU A 215 20.19 -10.49 -0.70
N THR A 216 20.94 -9.71 0.07
CA THR A 216 21.17 -9.95 1.50
C THR A 216 20.32 -9.00 2.35
N PRO A 217 20.09 -9.27 3.65
CA PRO A 217 19.34 -8.36 4.51
C PRO A 217 19.95 -6.95 4.52
N ALA A 218 21.28 -6.85 4.59
CA ALA A 218 22.01 -5.59 4.54
C ALA A 218 21.84 -4.84 3.18
N GLY A 219 21.67 -5.58 2.08
CA GLY A 219 21.42 -5.01 0.76
C GLY A 219 19.95 -4.64 0.50
N LEU A 220 19.02 -5.04 1.39
CA LEU A 220 17.58 -4.87 1.21
C LEU A 220 16.95 -3.91 2.23
N ILE A 221 17.29 -4.05 3.51
CA ILE A 221 16.64 -3.34 4.60
C ILE A 221 17.07 -1.88 4.59
N ASN A 222 16.09 -0.98 4.48
CA ASN A 222 16.30 0.48 4.42
C ASN A 222 17.19 0.96 3.27
N VAL A 223 17.38 0.14 2.23
CA VAL A 223 18.13 0.51 1.02
C VAL A 223 17.19 1.12 -0.02
N GLU A 224 17.63 2.21 -0.65
CA GLU A 224 16.87 2.85 -1.74
C GLU A 224 16.95 2.02 -3.05
N SER A 225 15.83 1.90 -3.74
CA SER A 225 15.73 1.22 -5.02
C SER A 225 16.44 1.99 -6.13
N GLN A 226 17.45 1.37 -6.74
CA GLN A 226 18.12 1.93 -7.92
C GLN A 226 17.18 2.04 -9.14
N ARG A 227 16.18 1.15 -9.24
CA ARG A 227 15.24 1.11 -10.38
C ARG A 227 14.11 2.14 -10.25
N GLN A 228 13.76 2.50 -9.02
CA GLN A 228 12.69 3.45 -8.72
C GLN A 228 13.11 4.34 -7.55
N PRO A 229 13.90 5.40 -7.81
CA PRO A 229 14.35 6.33 -6.79
C PRO A 229 13.20 6.86 -5.92
N GLY A 230 13.46 7.04 -4.63
CA GLY A 230 12.51 7.43 -3.61
C GLY A 230 11.73 6.27 -2.98
N ARG A 231 11.89 5.03 -3.46
CA ARG A 231 11.31 3.82 -2.86
C ARG A 231 12.37 3.05 -2.08
N ILE A 232 11.99 2.53 -0.92
CA ILE A 232 12.85 1.67 -0.09
C ILE A 232 12.55 0.21 -0.44
N LEU A 233 13.60 -0.60 -0.63
CA LEU A 233 13.49 -2.02 -0.99
C LEU A 233 12.70 -2.80 0.06
N VAL A 234 13.18 -2.80 1.30
CA VAL A 234 12.49 -3.38 2.46
C VAL A 234 12.41 -2.36 3.59
N ARG A 235 11.19 -2.06 4.04
CA ARG A 235 10.88 -1.26 5.23
C ARG A 235 10.44 -2.19 6.35
N PRO A 236 11.21 -2.30 7.45
CA PRO A 236 10.87 -3.17 8.57
C PRO A 236 9.46 -2.92 9.13
N GLY A 237 8.70 -3.98 9.38
CA GLY A 237 7.34 -3.94 9.91
C GLY A 237 6.30 -3.30 9.00
N ARG A 238 6.67 -2.99 7.74
CA ARG A 238 5.83 -2.23 6.80
C ARG A 238 5.84 -2.92 5.43
N PRO A 239 5.28 -4.14 5.30
CA PRO A 239 5.35 -4.94 4.08
C PRO A 239 4.85 -4.18 2.85
N LEU A 240 3.66 -3.57 2.92
CA LEU A 240 3.11 -2.83 1.78
C LEU A 240 3.81 -1.50 1.46
N ARG A 241 4.70 -1.01 2.32
CA ARG A 241 5.55 0.16 2.01
C ARG A 241 6.94 -0.26 1.51
N SER A 242 7.18 -1.56 1.40
CA SER A 242 8.42 -2.17 0.90
C SER A 242 8.31 -2.43 -0.60
N TYR A 243 9.20 -1.85 -1.38
CA TYR A 243 9.20 -1.99 -2.83
C TYR A 243 9.36 -3.44 -3.29
N LEU A 244 10.12 -4.27 -2.54
CA LEU A 244 10.25 -5.69 -2.81
C LEU A 244 8.89 -6.40 -2.78
N ILE A 245 8.08 -6.16 -1.75
CA ILE A 245 6.74 -6.75 -1.62
C ILE A 245 5.83 -6.27 -2.75
N GLN A 246 5.82 -4.96 -3.02
CA GLN A 246 5.04 -4.40 -4.13
C GLN A 246 5.39 -5.03 -5.49
N ARG A 247 6.66 -5.44 -5.69
CA ARG A 247 7.16 -6.07 -6.92
C ARG A 247 6.75 -7.53 -7.10
N VAL A 248 6.43 -8.23 -6.01
CA VAL A 248 6.03 -9.65 -6.05
C VAL A 248 4.51 -9.83 -6.01
N LEU A 249 3.77 -8.80 -5.59
CA LEU A 249 2.31 -8.78 -5.63
C LEU A 249 1.80 -8.65 -7.07
N VAL A 250 0.75 -9.41 -7.38
CA VAL A 250 0.13 -9.46 -8.71
C VAL A 250 -0.65 -8.17 -8.96
N ASP A 251 -0.32 -7.47 -10.06
CA ASP A 251 -0.95 -6.22 -10.48
C ASP A 251 -0.91 -5.10 -9.44
N TYR A 252 0.12 -5.06 -8.58
CA TYR A 252 0.25 -3.98 -7.61
C TYR A 252 0.52 -2.64 -8.33
N PRO A 253 -0.28 -1.60 -8.07
CA PRO A 253 -0.19 -0.33 -8.79
C PRO A 253 1.10 0.44 -8.51
N GLY A 254 1.56 1.22 -9.49
CA GLY A 254 2.67 2.16 -9.33
C GLY A 254 4.07 1.53 -9.28
N VAL A 255 4.19 0.25 -9.62
CA VAL A 255 5.45 -0.51 -9.66
C VAL A 255 5.96 -0.62 -11.09
N ARG A 256 7.25 -0.34 -11.30
CA ARG A 256 7.89 -0.49 -12.62
C ARG A 256 8.29 -1.95 -12.91
N GLY A 257 8.08 -2.36 -14.16
CA GLY A 257 8.51 -3.65 -14.71
C GLY A 257 7.55 -4.80 -14.41
N GLN A 258 7.74 -5.94 -15.10
CA GLN A 258 6.89 -7.11 -14.93
C GLN A 258 6.94 -7.66 -13.49
N PRO A 259 5.80 -8.05 -12.88
CA PRO A 259 5.76 -8.73 -11.60
C PRO A 259 6.65 -9.98 -11.61
N LYS A 260 7.21 -10.33 -10.45
CA LYS A 260 7.93 -11.60 -10.32
C LYS A 260 6.93 -12.73 -10.13
N THR A 261 7.16 -13.85 -10.80
CA THR A 261 6.34 -15.06 -10.67
C THR A 261 6.69 -15.76 -9.36
N LEU A 262 5.92 -15.49 -8.32
CA LEU A 262 5.92 -16.20 -7.04
C LEU A 262 4.54 -16.82 -6.84
N ASP A 263 4.48 -18.02 -6.25
CA ASP A 263 3.20 -18.53 -5.76
C ASP A 263 2.72 -17.78 -4.51
N ASP A 264 1.52 -18.07 -4.06
CA ASP A 264 0.90 -17.36 -2.94
C ASP A 264 1.61 -17.65 -1.60
N ALA A 265 2.22 -18.84 -1.43
CA ALA A 265 2.95 -19.21 -0.22
C ALA A 265 4.28 -18.45 -0.14
N GLU A 266 5.03 -18.40 -1.25
CA GLU A 266 6.27 -17.62 -1.36
C GLU A 266 6.01 -16.12 -1.11
N ARG A 267 4.89 -15.58 -1.60
CA ARG A 267 4.52 -14.17 -1.34
C ARG A 267 4.23 -13.93 0.14
N ARG A 268 3.43 -14.80 0.78
CA ARG A 268 3.14 -14.68 2.21
C ARG A 268 4.40 -14.81 3.06
N LEU A 269 5.29 -15.74 2.74
CA LEU A 269 6.60 -15.86 3.41
C LEU A 269 7.40 -14.55 3.39
N LEU A 270 7.48 -13.89 2.23
CA LEU A 270 8.16 -12.59 2.13
C LEU A 270 7.46 -11.50 2.94
N ILE A 271 6.13 -11.47 2.94
CA ILE A 271 5.32 -10.51 3.71
C ILE A 271 5.53 -10.73 5.21
N ASP A 272 5.51 -11.98 5.66
CA ASP A 272 5.68 -12.36 7.06
C ASP A 272 7.07 -12.01 7.56
N TRP A 273 8.12 -12.30 6.76
CA TRP A 273 9.48 -11.86 7.04
C TRP A 273 9.55 -10.35 7.24
N VAL A 274 9.06 -9.55 6.29
CA VAL A 274 9.11 -8.08 6.39
C VAL A 274 8.28 -7.57 7.58
N SER A 275 7.15 -8.20 7.88
CA SER A 275 6.27 -7.83 8.99
C SER A 275 6.92 -8.12 10.35
N GLY A 276 7.68 -9.22 10.46
CA GLY A 276 8.40 -9.60 11.67
C GLY A 276 9.66 -8.78 11.96
N LEU A 277 10.18 -8.04 10.97
CA LEU A 277 11.32 -7.15 11.19
C LEU A 277 10.95 -6.00 12.14
N ALA A 278 11.76 -5.81 13.19
CA ALA A 278 11.59 -4.70 14.12
C ALA A 278 11.69 -3.34 13.40
N GLN A 279 10.73 -2.45 13.65
CA GLN A 279 10.86 -1.05 13.26
C GLN A 279 12.05 -0.49 14.04
N GLY A 280 13.12 -0.12 13.32
CA GLY A 280 14.25 0.57 13.94
C GLY A 280 13.81 1.84 14.68
N PRO A 281 14.62 2.34 15.63
CA PRO A 281 14.33 3.57 16.37
C PRO A 281 14.17 4.80 15.46
#